data_AF-A0A1F8UBL1-F1
#
_entry.id   AF-A0A1F8UBL1-F1
#
_cell.length_a   1.000
_cell.length_b   1.000
_cell.length_c   1.000
_cell.angle_alpha   90.00
_cell.angle_beta   90.00
_cell.angle_gamma   90.00
#
_symmetry.space_group_name_H-M   'P 1'
#
loop_
_entity.id
_entity.type
_entity.pdbx_description
1 polymer ?
#
loop_
_entity_poly.entity_id
_entity_poly.type
_entity_poly.pdbx_seq_one_letter_code
_entity_poly.pdbx_strand_id
1 'polypeptide(L)'
;MLPLEQMPADAQAAPVAVQEAYQFASINPDLMKDIPCYCGCGDIGHTSNFDCYVSSVDDKGNIAFDNHALGCSICVDITQDVMRMLRDGKSPQEARTYVDATYSKYGTSNIP
;
A
#
# COMPACT_ATOMS: atom_id res chain seq x y z
N MET A 1 8.24 4.02 -11.63
CA MET A 1 7.18 4.61 -10.80
C MET A 1 6.11 5.17 -11.73
N LEU A 2 4.83 5.05 -11.36
CA LEU A 2 3.72 5.65 -12.11
C LEU A 2 3.90 7.19 -12.16
N PRO A 3 3.70 7.89 -13.30
CA PRO A 3 3.76 9.35 -13.32
C PRO A 3 2.74 9.98 -12.37
N LEU A 4 3.12 11.06 -11.67
CA LEU A 4 2.24 11.73 -10.70
C LEU A 4 0.95 12.23 -11.36
N GLU A 5 1.04 12.68 -12.61
CA GLU A 5 -0.08 13.23 -13.37
C GLU A 5 -1.19 12.20 -13.65
N GLN A 6 -0.89 10.91 -13.48
CA GLN A 6 -1.85 9.81 -13.64
C GLN A 6 -2.55 9.42 -12.33
N MET A 7 -2.18 10.02 -11.19
CA MET A 7 -2.81 9.80 -9.89
C MET A 7 -3.95 10.80 -9.64
N PRO A 8 -4.85 10.56 -8.67
CA PRO A 8 -5.85 11.54 -8.26
C PRO A 8 -5.23 12.84 -7.78
N ALA A 9 -5.93 13.97 -7.96
CA ALA A 9 -5.43 15.30 -7.58
C ALA A 9 -5.03 15.38 -6.10
N ASP A 10 -5.78 14.72 -5.21
CA ASP A 10 -5.48 14.70 -3.78
C ASP A 10 -4.19 13.93 -3.48
N ALA A 11 -3.93 12.84 -4.20
CA ALA A 11 -2.66 12.11 -4.10
C ALA A 11 -1.49 12.95 -4.62
N GLN A 12 -1.68 13.70 -5.71
CA GLN A 12 -0.66 14.62 -6.25
C GLN A 12 -0.31 15.76 -5.25
N ALA A 13 -1.29 16.23 -4.48
CA ALA A 13 -1.11 17.27 -3.48
C ALA A 13 -0.65 16.76 -2.10
N ALA A 14 -0.60 15.44 -1.91
CA ALA A 14 -0.24 14.81 -0.65
C ALA A 14 1.27 14.98 -0.33
N PRO A 15 1.70 14.77 0.92
CA PRO A 15 3.13 14.69 1.25
C PRO A 15 3.87 13.67 0.38
N VAL A 16 5.16 13.90 0.13
CA VAL A 16 5.98 13.06 -0.77
C VAL A 16 5.91 11.56 -0.43
N ALA A 17 5.96 11.20 0.86
CA ALA A 17 5.88 9.81 1.28
C ALA A 17 4.54 9.13 0.86
N VAL A 18 3.45 9.89 0.85
CA VAL A 18 2.14 9.41 0.40
C VAL A 18 2.15 9.26 -1.12
N GLN A 19 2.66 10.26 -1.86
CA GLN A 19 2.81 10.17 -3.32
C GLN A 19 3.59 8.92 -3.74
N GLU A 20 4.75 8.72 -3.13
CA GLU A 20 5.62 7.56 -3.40
C GLU A 20 4.93 6.24 -3.08
N ALA A 21 4.19 6.16 -1.97
CA ALA A 21 3.46 4.96 -1.60
C ALA A 21 2.35 4.62 -2.63
N TYR A 22 1.60 5.62 -3.09
CA TYR A 22 0.62 5.46 -4.17
C TYR A 22 1.29 4.95 -5.46
N GLN A 23 2.37 5.59 -5.89
CA GLN A 23 3.11 5.20 -7.10
C GLN A 23 3.70 3.80 -7.00
N PHE A 24 4.18 3.41 -5.83
CA PHE A 24 4.79 2.11 -5.60
C PHE A 24 3.73 1.02 -5.57
N ALA A 25 2.66 1.21 -4.80
CA ALA A 25 1.61 0.21 -4.68
C ALA A 25 0.89 -0.03 -6.01
N SER A 26 0.64 1.02 -6.79
CA SER A 26 -0.07 0.92 -8.07
C SER A 26 0.67 0.11 -9.14
N ILE A 27 2.00 0.01 -9.08
CA ILE A 27 2.80 -0.73 -10.07
C ILE A 27 3.34 -2.07 -9.56
N ASN A 28 3.11 -2.40 -8.29
CA ASN A 28 3.54 -3.66 -7.67
C ASN A 28 2.35 -4.41 -7.05
N PRO A 29 1.28 -4.70 -7.82
CA PRO A 29 0.06 -5.29 -7.27
C PRO A 29 0.30 -6.66 -6.63
N ASP A 30 1.08 -7.54 -7.28
CA ASP A 30 1.32 -8.90 -6.78
C ASP A 30 2.05 -8.86 -5.43
N LEU A 31 3.07 -8.02 -5.29
CA LEU A 31 3.77 -7.81 -4.04
C LEU A 31 2.85 -7.23 -2.96
N MET A 32 2.14 -6.14 -3.28
CA MET A 32 1.40 -5.39 -2.27
C MET A 32 0.10 -6.09 -1.83
N LYS A 33 -0.41 -7.04 -2.63
CA LYS A 33 -1.48 -7.94 -2.23
C LYS A 33 -1.03 -8.96 -1.17
N ASP A 34 0.25 -9.28 -1.14
CA ASP A 34 0.84 -10.18 -0.13
C ASP A 34 1.26 -9.43 1.16
N ILE A 35 1.25 -8.09 1.16
CA ILE A 35 1.58 -7.29 2.34
C ILE A 35 0.28 -6.94 3.10
N PRO A 36 0.15 -7.33 4.38
CA PRO A 36 -1.02 -6.98 5.17
C PRO A 36 -0.99 -5.54 5.63
N CYS A 37 -2.17 -4.99 5.90
CA CYS A 37 -2.36 -3.79 6.69
C CYS A 37 -2.96 -4.15 8.05
N TYR A 38 -2.60 -3.36 9.07
CA TYR A 38 -3.00 -3.56 10.46
C TYR A 38 -3.78 -2.36 11.03
N CYS A 39 -4.30 -1.48 10.17
CA CYS A 39 -5.02 -0.27 10.59
C CYS A 39 -6.50 -0.53 10.94
N GLY A 40 -7.00 -1.76 10.78
CA GLY A 40 -8.40 -2.13 11.05
C GLY A 40 -9.36 -1.96 9.87
N CYS A 41 -8.87 -1.71 8.65
CA CYS A 41 -9.72 -1.55 7.46
C CYS A 41 -10.28 -2.86 6.88
N GLY A 42 -10.05 -4.01 7.51
CA GLY A 42 -10.57 -5.30 7.01
C GLY A 42 -12.10 -5.30 6.86
N ASP A 43 -12.83 -4.69 7.79
CA ASP A 43 -14.30 -4.67 7.80
C ASP A 43 -14.93 -3.86 6.66
N ILE A 44 -14.16 -3.00 5.98
CA ILE A 44 -14.63 -2.26 4.81
C ILE A 44 -14.29 -2.97 3.49
N GLY A 45 -13.71 -4.17 3.56
CA GLY A 45 -13.42 -5.01 2.40
C GLY A 45 -11.99 -4.92 1.87
N HIS A 46 -11.08 -4.19 2.55
CA HIS A 46 -9.66 -4.20 2.17
C HIS A 46 -9.03 -5.51 2.61
N THR A 47 -8.44 -6.23 1.66
CA THR A 47 -7.84 -7.55 1.83
C THR A 47 -6.32 -7.54 1.85
N SER A 48 -5.69 -6.38 1.67
CA SER A 48 -4.24 -6.21 1.68
C SER A 48 -3.85 -4.74 1.82
N ASN A 49 -2.55 -4.43 1.88
CA ASN A 49 -2.06 -3.07 1.81
C ASN A 49 -2.26 -2.46 0.40
N PHE A 50 -2.33 -3.27 -0.67
CA PHE A 50 -2.66 -2.80 -2.02
C PHE A 50 -4.04 -2.11 -2.08
N ASP A 51 -5.04 -2.69 -1.43
CA ASP A 51 -6.42 -2.16 -1.47
C ASP A 51 -6.54 -0.79 -0.79
N CYS A 52 -5.55 -0.38 0.01
CA CYS A 52 -5.49 0.97 0.59
C CYS A 52 -5.24 2.07 -0.45
N TYR A 53 -4.73 1.70 -1.63
CA TYR A 53 -4.34 2.62 -2.70
C TYR A 53 -5.16 2.43 -3.98
N VAL A 54 -5.65 1.21 -4.23
CA VAL A 54 -6.31 0.82 -5.48
C VAL A 54 -7.62 0.12 -5.16
N SER A 55 -8.72 0.67 -5.65
CA SER A 55 -10.06 0.10 -5.47
C SER A 55 -10.38 -0.95 -6.53
N SER A 56 -9.88 -0.78 -7.76
CA SER A 56 -9.99 -1.80 -8.82
C SER A 56 -8.98 -1.57 -9.95
N VAL A 57 -8.76 -2.63 -10.73
CA VAL A 57 -8.03 -2.57 -12.01
C VAL A 57 -8.92 -3.22 -13.06
N ASP A 58 -9.19 -2.51 -14.15
CA ASP A 58 -10.01 -3.05 -15.24
C ASP A 58 -9.23 -4.02 -16.16
N ASP A 59 -9.93 -4.67 -17.09
CA ASP A 59 -9.34 -5.63 -18.03
C ASP A 59 -8.27 -5.02 -18.97
N LYS A 60 -8.19 -3.69 -19.04
CA LYS A 60 -7.21 -2.95 -19.85
C LYS A 60 -6.03 -2.47 -19.00
N GLY A 61 -6.02 -2.76 -17.70
CA GLY A 61 -5.00 -2.31 -16.76
C GLY A 61 -5.19 -0.87 -16.26
N ASN A 62 -6.35 -0.25 -16.50
CA ASN A 62 -6.64 1.06 -15.93
C ASN A 62 -6.92 0.92 -14.44
N ILE A 63 -6.28 1.78 -13.65
CA ILE A 63 -6.35 1.76 -12.20
C ILE A 63 -7.43 2.75 -11.74
N ALA A 64 -8.38 2.25 -10.96
CA ALA A 64 -9.21 3.09 -10.11
C ALA A 64 -8.54 3.17 -8.74
N PHE A 65 -8.15 4.38 -8.33
CA PHE A 65 -7.50 4.60 -7.05
C PHE A 65 -8.51 4.60 -5.91
N ASP A 66 -8.04 4.16 -4.74
CA ASP A 66 -8.71 4.35 -3.47
C ASP A 66 -8.06 5.52 -2.72
N ASN A 67 -8.86 6.29 -1.97
CA ASN A 67 -8.38 7.45 -1.22
C ASN A 67 -8.01 7.13 0.24
N HIS A 68 -8.15 5.88 0.68
CA HIS A 68 -7.96 5.50 2.08
C HIS A 68 -6.55 5.84 2.59
N ALA A 69 -5.51 5.57 1.79
CA ALA A 69 -4.13 5.85 2.19
C ALA A 69 -3.82 7.36 2.34
N LEU A 70 -4.63 8.26 1.77
CA LEU A 70 -4.49 9.71 2.03
C LEU A 70 -4.74 10.06 3.50
N GLY A 71 -5.58 9.28 4.19
CA GLY A 71 -5.98 9.51 5.58
C GLY A 71 -5.37 8.54 6.59
N CYS A 72 -4.59 7.55 6.15
CA CYS A 72 -4.09 6.48 7.03
C CYS A 72 -2.56 6.37 6.99
N SER A 73 -1.90 6.88 8.04
CA SER A 73 -0.43 6.84 8.13
C SER A 73 0.12 5.41 8.19
N ILE A 74 -0.58 4.47 8.84
CA ILE A 74 -0.14 3.06 8.95
C ILE A 74 -0.01 2.43 7.57
N CYS A 75 -0.96 2.67 6.65
CA CYS A 75 -0.89 2.13 5.30
C CYS A 75 0.38 2.60 4.58
N VAL A 76 0.69 3.89 4.72
CA VAL A 76 1.81 4.57 4.08
C VAL A 76 3.14 4.14 4.71
N ASP A 77 3.22 4.06 6.03
CA ASP A 77 4.42 3.63 6.76
C ASP A 77 4.79 2.18 6.41
N ILE A 78 3.79 1.29 6.31
CA ILE A 78 3.99 -0.09 5.83
C ILE A 78 4.61 -0.10 4.42
N THR A 79 4.04 0.65 3.49
CA THR A 79 4.55 0.71 2.11
C THR A 79 5.97 1.30 2.06
N GLN A 80 6.24 2.34 2.83
CA GLN A 80 7.57 2.97 2.92
C GLN A 80 8.61 2.00 3.51
N ASP A 81 8.24 1.21 4.51
CA ASP A 81 9.11 0.17 5.05
C ASP A 81 9.37 -0.96 4.05
N VAL A 82 8.35 -1.40 3.31
CA VAL A 82 8.52 -2.38 2.22
C VAL A 82 9.48 -1.84 1.17
N MET A 83 9.28 -0.60 0.70
CA MET A 83 10.17 0.06 -0.26
C MET A 83 11.62 0.10 0.24
N ARG A 84 11.82 0.52 1.50
CA ARG A 84 13.13 0.57 2.14
C ARG A 84 13.78 -0.81 2.18
N MET A 85 13.06 -1.84 2.62
CA MET A 85 13.60 -3.19 2.74
C MET A 85 14.02 -3.78 1.39
N LEU A 86 13.20 -3.59 0.36
CA LEU A 86 13.56 -4.05 -0.99
C LEU A 86 14.79 -3.32 -1.53
N ARG A 87 14.91 -2.01 -1.28
CA ARG A 87 16.13 -1.24 -1.62
C ARG A 87 17.36 -1.76 -0.88
N ASP A 88 17.19 -2.24 0.34
CA ASP A 88 18.25 -2.85 1.14
C ASP A 88 18.55 -4.31 0.73
N GLY A 89 17.95 -4.80 -0.36
CA GLY A 89 18.18 -6.13 -0.93
C GLY A 89 17.41 -7.26 -0.25
N LYS A 90 16.42 -6.93 0.59
CA LYS A 90 15.56 -7.92 1.24
C LYS A 90 14.53 -8.49 0.27
N SER A 91 14.12 -9.73 0.54
CA SER A 91 13.05 -10.38 -0.19
C SER A 91 11.66 -9.83 0.21
N PRO A 92 10.64 -9.96 -0.66
CA PRO A 92 9.24 -9.70 -0.31
C PRO A 92 8.78 -10.41 0.96
N GLN A 93 9.22 -11.66 1.15
CA GLN A 93 8.84 -12.45 2.32
C GLN A 93 9.46 -11.89 3.61
N GLU A 94 10.73 -11.46 3.57
CA GLU A 94 11.34 -10.77 4.70
C GLU A 94 10.65 -9.44 5.01
N ALA A 95 10.24 -8.68 3.98
CA ALA A 95 9.48 -7.45 4.16
C ALA A 95 8.12 -7.71 4.82
N ARG A 96 7.39 -8.75 4.39
CA ARG A 96 6.15 -9.17 5.03
C ARG A 96 6.37 -9.55 6.49
N THR A 97 7.36 -10.39 6.79
CA THR A 97 7.66 -10.78 8.18
C THR A 97 7.99 -9.57 9.06
N TYR A 98 8.73 -8.60 8.52
CA TYR A 98 8.99 -7.35 9.22
C TYR A 98 7.72 -6.53 9.46
N VAL A 99 6.84 -6.43 8.46
CA VAL A 99 5.54 -5.74 8.58
C VAL A 99 4.68 -6.39 9.66
N ASP A 100 4.54 -7.71 9.65
CA ASP A 100 3.78 -8.47 10.65
C ASP A 100 4.31 -8.20 12.07
N ALA A 101 5.64 -8.29 12.25
CA ALA A 101 6.29 -8.07 13.54
C ALA A 101 6.17 -6.61 14.04
N THR A 102 6.16 -5.64 13.12
CA THR A 102 6.19 -4.21 13.47
C THR A 102 4.80 -3.64 13.70
N TYR A 103 3.81 -4.04 12.88
CA TYR A 103 2.51 -3.39 12.79
C TYR A 103 1.36 -4.18 13.43
N SER A 104 1.52 -5.48 13.74
CA SER A 104 0.47 -6.28 14.41
C SER A 104 0.02 -5.77 15.78
N LYS A 105 0.82 -4.90 16.41
CA LYS A 105 0.44 -4.21 17.65
C LYS A 105 -0.73 -3.22 17.47
N TYR A 106 -1.03 -2.79 16.23
CA TYR A 106 -2.08 -1.82 15.92
C TYR A 106 -3.44 -2.46 15.63
N GLY A 107 -3.47 -3.75 15.29
CA GLY A 107 -4.70 -4.43 14.92
C GLY A 107 -4.46 -5.83 14.37
N THR A 108 -5.50 -6.44 13.82
CA THR A 108 -5.39 -7.71 13.10
C THR A 108 -4.99 -7.47 11.65
N SER A 109 -4.38 -8.49 11.03
CA SER A 109 -4.11 -8.48 9.59
C SER A 109 -5.42 -8.31 8.82
N ASN A 110 -5.41 -7.50 7.77
CA ASN A 110 -6.52 -7.40 6.83
C ASN A 110 -6.46 -8.46 5.70
N ILE A 111 -5.37 -9.21 5.58
CA ILE A 111 -5.32 -10.41 4.72
C ILE A 111 -6.19 -11.52 5.37
N PRO A 112 -7.18 -12.08 4.64
CA PRO A 112 -8.04 -13.17 5.11
C PRO A 112 -7.33 -14.51 5.39
#